data_AF-A0A1Z4GB05-F1
#
_entry.id   AF-A0A1Z4GB05-F1
#
_cell.length_a   1.000
_cell.length_b   1.000
_cell.length_c   1.000
_cell.angle_alpha   90.00
_cell.angle_beta   90.00
_cell.angle_gamma   90.00
#
_symmetry.space_group_name_H-M   'P 1'
#
loop_
_entity.id
_entity.type
_entity.pdbx_description
1 polymer ?
#
loop_
_entity_poly.entity_id
_entity_poly.type
_entity_poly.pdbx_seq_one_letter_code
_entity_poly.pdbx_strand_id
1 'polypeptide(L)'
;MSELTDALDRVVNWLQRHKPLYASALQTGLSDEEIEEKVKDLPFRLTREVYELYQWRNGMIDEDSSFFYNYRFLPLEEAVEVQKIVLDNYGFVLPFGWFPIFEFENDGFAIIGAEEITENSPILNYTLRDEIRYSSLTNMMQCIAECYETGAYYIDESGDFKKDAILANSILQKYEPELHYIAEARFEVINVPDGSQVITKYHSDDHILETSVISNKGNIKELTRYFQGRVVEHRTSSYEVADFYSYRCDEYWLNDYVKDERFEVEYQYKCVMSKIERRYINGMLKQEIIHPDKPRDRTLLIFTLIFTLLILPIINFFAIIFVRQTNRERN
;
A
#
# COMPACT_ATOMS: atom_id res chain seq x y z
N MET A 1 -0.08 -26.23 -18.67
CA MET A 1 0.32 -25.52 -17.45
C MET A 1 0.53 -24.08 -17.89
N SER A 2 -0.08 -23.14 -17.18
CA SER A 2 0.01 -21.70 -17.43
C SER A 2 1.38 -21.18 -17.00
N GLU A 3 1.74 -19.99 -17.48
CA GLU A 3 3.05 -19.39 -17.15
C GLU A 3 3.18 -19.06 -15.65
N LEU A 4 2.07 -18.71 -14.99
CA LEU A 4 2.02 -18.46 -13.55
C LEU A 4 2.32 -19.76 -12.78
N THR A 5 1.59 -20.84 -13.03
CA THR A 5 1.85 -22.15 -12.40
C THR A 5 3.28 -22.64 -12.66
N ASP A 6 3.80 -22.50 -13.88
CA ASP A 6 5.18 -22.88 -14.21
C ASP A 6 6.20 -22.08 -13.37
N ALA A 7 5.98 -20.78 -13.17
CA ALA A 7 6.83 -19.94 -12.34
C ALA A 7 6.74 -20.30 -10.85
N LEU A 8 5.53 -20.57 -10.34
CA LEU A 8 5.30 -21.02 -8.97
C LEU A 8 6.04 -22.34 -8.68
N ASP A 9 5.97 -23.30 -9.60
CA ASP A 9 6.67 -24.58 -9.47
C ASP A 9 8.20 -24.41 -9.48
N ARG A 10 8.75 -23.47 -10.25
CA ARG A 10 10.19 -23.14 -10.22
C ARG A 10 10.62 -22.61 -8.84
N VAL A 11 9.82 -21.72 -8.24
CA VAL A 11 10.06 -21.24 -6.87
C VAL A 11 10.02 -22.38 -5.86
N VAL A 12 8.99 -23.24 -5.91
CA VAL A 12 8.88 -24.39 -5.00
C VAL A 12 10.02 -25.37 -5.16
N ASN A 13 10.43 -25.68 -6.39
CA ASN A 13 11.57 -26.54 -6.66
C ASN A 13 12.87 -25.98 -6.05
N TRP A 14 13.03 -24.66 -6.04
CA TRP A 14 14.15 -24.02 -5.35
C TRP A 14 14.02 -24.16 -3.83
N LEU A 15 12.84 -23.89 -3.26
CA LEU A 15 12.58 -24.05 -1.81
C LEU A 15 12.80 -25.48 -1.36
N GLN A 16 12.36 -26.49 -2.10
CA GLN A 16 12.55 -27.91 -1.75
C GLN A 16 14.03 -28.28 -1.59
N ARG A 17 14.92 -27.64 -2.36
CA ARG A 17 16.36 -27.90 -2.30
C ARG A 17 17.06 -27.15 -1.17
N HIS A 18 16.61 -25.95 -0.83
CA HIS A 18 17.34 -25.06 0.09
C HIS A 18 16.63 -24.83 1.44
N LYS A 19 15.30 -24.90 1.47
CA LYS A 19 14.42 -24.72 2.64
C LYS A 19 13.26 -25.73 2.59
N PRO A 20 13.52 -27.05 2.68
CA PRO A 20 12.49 -28.08 2.49
C PRO A 20 11.32 -27.95 3.48
N LEU A 21 11.57 -27.43 4.70
CA LEU A 21 10.51 -27.17 5.68
C LEU A 21 9.51 -26.12 5.17
N TYR A 22 9.99 -25.04 4.52
CA TYR A 22 9.12 -24.01 3.96
C TYR A 22 8.31 -24.55 2.78
N ALA A 23 8.95 -25.34 1.91
CA ALA A 23 8.22 -26.02 0.83
C ALA A 23 7.12 -26.96 1.35
N SER A 24 7.36 -27.64 2.48
CA SER A 24 6.37 -28.54 3.10
C SER A 24 5.22 -27.82 3.81
N ALA A 25 5.36 -26.52 4.10
CA ALA A 25 4.32 -25.71 4.73
C ALA A 25 3.23 -25.25 3.75
N LEU A 26 3.43 -25.41 2.44
CA LEU A 26 2.43 -25.07 1.42
C LEU A 26 1.22 -26.01 1.52
N GLN A 27 0.05 -25.41 1.67
CA GLN A 27 -1.21 -26.15 1.79
C GLN A 27 -1.71 -26.63 0.43
N THR A 28 -2.52 -27.69 0.42
CA THR A 28 -3.22 -28.13 -0.80
C THR A 28 -4.05 -26.97 -1.37
N GLY A 29 -4.13 -26.89 -2.70
CA GLY A 29 -4.98 -25.91 -3.36
C GLY A 29 -6.47 -26.17 -3.15
N LEU A 30 -7.27 -25.14 -3.41
CA LEU A 30 -8.72 -25.11 -3.24
C LEU A 30 -9.45 -25.39 -4.56
N SER A 31 -10.69 -25.85 -4.50
CA SER A 31 -11.58 -25.86 -5.66
C SER A 31 -12.12 -24.45 -5.96
N ASP A 32 -12.64 -24.24 -7.17
CA ASP A 32 -13.31 -22.99 -7.53
C ASP A 32 -14.46 -22.67 -6.56
N GLU A 33 -15.26 -23.68 -6.20
CA GLU A 33 -16.39 -23.51 -5.28
C GLU A 33 -15.94 -23.12 -3.87
N GLU A 34 -14.81 -23.67 -3.39
CA GLU A 34 -14.23 -23.31 -2.10
C GLU A 34 -13.72 -21.86 -2.11
N ILE A 35 -13.08 -21.42 -3.20
CA ILE A 35 -12.60 -20.05 -3.35
C ILE A 35 -13.80 -19.09 -3.36
N GLU A 36 -14.79 -19.34 -4.23
CA GLU A 36 -16.00 -18.53 -4.35
C GLU A 36 -16.72 -18.35 -3.01
N GLU A 37 -16.90 -19.44 -2.26
CA GLU A 37 -17.56 -19.40 -0.96
C GLU A 37 -16.79 -18.55 0.06
N LYS A 38 -15.46 -18.58 0.04
CA LYS A 38 -14.60 -17.80 0.95
C LYS A 38 -14.57 -16.32 0.59
N VAL A 39 -14.68 -15.97 -0.69
CA VAL A 39 -14.54 -14.59 -1.18
C VAL A 39 -15.88 -13.91 -1.49
N LYS A 40 -17.01 -14.60 -1.33
CA LYS A 40 -18.35 -14.11 -1.67
C LYS A 40 -18.74 -12.77 -1.03
N ASP A 41 -18.21 -12.49 0.16
CA ASP A 41 -18.50 -11.29 0.94
C ASP A 41 -17.55 -10.12 0.60
N LEU A 42 -16.57 -10.32 -0.27
CA LEU A 42 -15.73 -9.24 -0.75
C LEU A 42 -16.54 -8.26 -1.61
N PRO A 43 -16.32 -6.94 -1.49
CA PRO A 43 -17.03 -5.93 -2.27
C PRO A 43 -16.52 -5.81 -3.72
N PHE A 44 -15.73 -6.77 -4.19
CA PHE A 44 -15.09 -6.83 -5.50
C PHE A 44 -14.84 -8.29 -5.90
N ARG A 45 -14.44 -8.50 -7.15
CA ARG A 45 -14.03 -9.79 -7.70
C ARG A 45 -12.51 -9.86 -7.80
N LEU A 46 -12.00 -11.07 -7.58
CA LEU A 46 -10.60 -11.41 -7.77
C LEU A 46 -10.37 -11.88 -9.22
N THR A 47 -9.15 -11.74 -9.70
CA THR A 47 -8.76 -12.08 -11.08
C THR A 47 -8.61 -13.58 -11.27
N ARG A 48 -8.61 -14.06 -12.51
CA ARG A 48 -8.31 -15.47 -12.83
C ARG A 48 -6.96 -15.92 -12.28
N GLU A 49 -5.94 -15.07 -12.33
CA GLU A 49 -4.63 -15.37 -11.71
C GLU A 49 -4.72 -15.67 -10.21
N VAL A 50 -5.63 -15.01 -9.47
CA VAL A 50 -5.82 -15.30 -8.03
C VAL A 50 -6.46 -16.65 -7.83
N TYR A 51 -7.46 -16.98 -8.63
CA TYR A 51 -8.08 -18.31 -8.57
C TYR A 51 -7.05 -19.37 -8.89
N GLU A 52 -6.25 -19.18 -9.95
CA GLU A 52 -5.17 -20.09 -10.31
C GLU A 52 -4.16 -20.28 -9.17
N LEU A 53 -3.72 -19.19 -8.53
CA LEU A 53 -2.80 -19.23 -7.39
C LEU A 53 -3.35 -20.09 -6.23
N TYR A 54 -4.62 -19.86 -5.85
CA TYR A 54 -5.24 -20.58 -4.73
C TYR A 54 -5.68 -22.00 -5.09
N GLN A 55 -5.97 -22.28 -6.36
CA GLN A 55 -6.14 -23.64 -6.88
C GLN A 55 -4.82 -24.42 -6.89
N TRP A 56 -3.69 -23.73 -7.07
CA TRP A 56 -2.37 -24.33 -6.98
C TRP A 56 -2.01 -24.66 -5.52
N ARG A 57 -2.05 -23.68 -4.61
CA ARG A 57 -1.80 -23.86 -3.16
C ARG A 57 -2.59 -22.83 -2.34
N ASN A 58 -3.10 -23.24 -1.16
CA ASN A 58 -3.80 -22.33 -0.25
C ASN A 58 -2.86 -21.68 0.78
N GLY A 59 -1.86 -20.94 0.32
CA GLY A 59 -0.91 -20.31 1.23
C GLY A 59 -0.04 -21.28 2.04
N MET A 60 0.57 -20.76 3.10
CA MET A 60 1.44 -21.49 4.02
C MET A 60 0.81 -21.58 5.41
N ILE A 61 0.84 -22.77 6.00
CA ILE A 61 0.26 -23.02 7.33
C ILE A 61 1.09 -22.44 8.48
N ASP A 62 2.40 -22.27 8.27
CA ASP A 62 3.36 -21.86 9.28
C ASP A 62 3.69 -20.37 9.13
N GLU A 63 3.55 -19.61 10.21
CA GLU A 63 3.80 -18.16 10.25
C GLU A 63 5.28 -17.82 10.06
N ASP A 64 6.18 -18.72 10.48
CA ASP A 64 7.64 -18.54 10.36
C ASP A 64 8.19 -18.94 8.98
N SER A 65 7.33 -19.49 8.11
CA SER A 65 7.71 -19.93 6.78
C SER A 65 7.54 -18.82 5.75
N SER A 66 8.51 -18.70 4.84
CA SER A 66 8.46 -17.73 3.74
C SER A 66 8.43 -18.42 2.39
N PHE A 67 7.59 -17.92 1.49
CA PHE A 67 7.48 -18.39 0.13
C PHE A 67 8.56 -17.76 -0.76
N PHE A 68 8.77 -16.45 -0.65
CA PHE A 68 9.92 -15.80 -1.28
C PHE A 68 10.45 -14.65 -0.44
N TYR A 69 11.77 -14.49 -0.38
CA TYR A 69 12.46 -13.33 0.22
C TYR A 69 11.76 -12.76 1.49
N ASN A 70 11.55 -13.63 2.48
CA ASN A 70 10.83 -13.39 3.75
C ASN A 70 9.31 -13.20 3.69
N TYR A 71 8.70 -13.03 2.52
CA TYR A 71 7.25 -12.95 2.37
C TYR A 71 6.60 -14.32 2.47
N ARG A 72 5.63 -14.44 3.37
CA ARG A 72 4.74 -15.59 3.50
C ARG A 72 3.61 -15.48 2.50
N PHE A 73 3.22 -16.62 1.92
CA PHE A 73 2.01 -16.72 1.11
C PHE A 73 0.81 -16.96 2.02
N LEU A 74 -0.13 -16.02 2.05
CA LEU A 74 -1.27 -16.05 2.94
C LEU A 74 -2.30 -17.10 2.49
N PRO A 75 -2.78 -17.98 3.41
CA PRO A 75 -4.00 -18.75 3.20
C PRO A 75 -5.18 -17.84 2.87
N LEU A 76 -6.10 -18.29 2.02
CA LEU A 76 -7.18 -17.45 1.48
C LEU A 76 -8.06 -16.86 2.58
N GLU A 77 -8.44 -17.68 3.56
CA GLU A 77 -9.18 -17.27 4.76
C GLU A 77 -8.48 -16.15 5.54
N GLU A 78 -7.16 -16.24 5.69
CA GLU A 78 -6.37 -15.23 6.40
C GLU A 78 -6.29 -13.93 5.57
N ALA A 79 -6.07 -14.03 4.26
CA ALA A 79 -6.08 -12.88 3.37
C ALA A 79 -7.42 -12.12 3.42
N VAL A 80 -8.55 -12.82 3.49
CA VAL A 80 -9.89 -12.21 3.68
C VAL A 80 -9.99 -11.51 5.04
N GLU A 81 -9.44 -12.09 6.10
CA GLU A 81 -9.43 -11.47 7.44
C GLU A 81 -8.58 -10.21 7.48
N VAL A 82 -7.36 -10.25 6.93
CA VAL A 82 -6.46 -9.08 6.83
C VAL A 82 -7.15 -7.96 6.04
N GLN A 83 -7.80 -8.29 4.93
CA GLN A 83 -8.54 -7.31 4.13
C GLN A 83 -9.63 -6.60 4.95
N LYS A 84 -10.39 -7.35 5.75
CA LYS A 84 -11.43 -6.79 6.64
C LYS A 84 -10.84 -5.90 7.72
N ILE A 85 -9.79 -6.36 8.40
CA ILE A 85 -9.11 -5.60 9.46
C ILE A 85 -8.59 -4.27 8.92
N VAL A 86 -7.99 -4.26 7.72
CA VAL A 86 -7.47 -3.01 7.15
C VAL A 86 -8.60 -2.06 6.74
N LEU A 87 -9.65 -2.59 6.12
CA LEU A 87 -10.83 -1.80 5.77
C LEU A 87 -11.44 -1.12 7.01
N ASP A 88 -11.60 -1.86 8.11
CA ASP A 88 -12.21 -1.38 9.35
C ASP A 88 -11.33 -0.37 10.10
N ASN A 89 -10.01 -0.55 10.10
CA ASN A 89 -9.10 0.27 10.92
C ASN A 89 -8.55 1.50 10.20
N TYR A 90 -8.29 1.40 8.90
CA TYR A 90 -7.58 2.44 8.15
C TYR A 90 -8.46 3.16 7.13
N GLY A 91 -9.66 2.64 6.84
CA GLY A 91 -10.52 3.20 5.79
C GLY A 91 -9.79 3.25 4.45
N PHE A 92 -8.91 2.27 4.20
CA PHE A 92 -8.08 2.20 3.00
C PHE A 92 -8.96 1.75 1.83
N VAL A 93 -9.70 2.70 1.24
CA VAL A 93 -10.66 2.44 0.17
C VAL A 93 -9.98 2.66 -1.17
N LEU A 94 -9.21 1.68 -1.63
CA LEU A 94 -8.98 1.58 -3.08
C LEU A 94 -10.33 1.33 -3.76
N PRO A 95 -10.58 1.91 -4.95
CA PRO A 95 -11.90 1.93 -5.59
C PRO A 95 -12.48 0.56 -5.90
N PHE A 96 -11.67 -0.50 -5.96
CA PHE A 96 -12.13 -1.89 -6.10
C PHE A 96 -11.57 -2.76 -4.97
N GLY A 97 -11.24 -2.13 -3.85
CA GLY A 97 -10.50 -2.75 -2.76
C GLY A 97 -9.12 -3.25 -3.19
N TRP A 98 -8.47 -3.89 -2.24
CA TRP A 98 -7.23 -4.61 -2.46
C TRP A 98 -7.29 -5.90 -1.68
N PHE A 99 -6.57 -6.90 -2.16
CA PHE A 99 -6.57 -8.24 -1.59
C PHE A 99 -5.13 -8.66 -1.28
N PRO A 100 -4.74 -8.79 0.01
CA PRO A 100 -3.40 -9.21 0.38
C PRO A 100 -3.17 -10.65 -0.09
N ILE A 101 -2.00 -10.91 -0.68
CA ILE A 101 -1.60 -12.26 -1.10
C ILE A 101 -0.30 -12.70 -0.42
N PHE A 102 0.62 -11.78 -0.20
CA PHE A 102 1.90 -12.06 0.42
C PHE A 102 2.18 -11.03 1.52
N GLU A 103 2.73 -11.46 2.65
CA GLU A 103 2.97 -10.60 3.82
C GLU A 103 4.33 -10.88 4.48
N PHE A 104 4.93 -9.83 5.03
CA PHE A 104 6.08 -9.85 5.93
C PHE A 104 6.08 -8.60 6.83
N GLU A 105 5.93 -8.75 8.15
CA GLU A 105 6.13 -7.68 9.16
C GLU A 105 5.49 -6.31 8.83
N ASN A 106 4.20 -6.29 8.43
CA ASN A 106 3.45 -5.10 7.98
C ASN A 106 3.81 -4.59 6.57
N ASP A 107 4.61 -5.34 5.82
CA ASP A 107 4.82 -5.23 4.38
C ASP A 107 4.18 -6.39 3.65
N GLY A 108 3.94 -6.21 2.36
CA GLY A 108 3.33 -7.23 1.55
C GLY A 108 2.92 -6.76 0.18
N PHE A 109 2.33 -7.71 -0.52
CA PHE A 109 1.82 -7.55 -1.86
C PHE A 109 0.33 -7.80 -1.88
N ALA A 110 -0.36 -6.94 -2.63
CA ALA A 110 -1.79 -6.92 -2.72
C ALA A 110 -2.23 -6.81 -4.17
N ILE A 111 -3.33 -7.46 -4.51
CA ILE A 111 -3.96 -7.37 -5.82
C ILE A 111 -5.06 -6.34 -5.77
N ILE A 112 -5.20 -5.54 -6.82
CA ILE A 112 -6.34 -4.63 -6.96
C ILE A 112 -7.55 -5.45 -7.41
N GLY A 113 -8.68 -5.35 -6.71
CA GLY A 113 -9.91 -6.01 -7.12
C GLY A 113 -10.50 -5.41 -8.41
N ALA A 114 -11.56 -6.01 -8.92
CA ALA A 114 -12.33 -5.51 -10.06
C ALA A 114 -13.85 -5.70 -9.84
N GLU A 115 -14.69 -5.02 -10.62
CA GLU A 115 -16.15 -5.23 -10.57
C GLU A 115 -16.54 -6.59 -11.18
N GLU A 116 -15.86 -6.97 -12.26
CA GLU A 116 -16.00 -8.25 -12.94
C GLU A 116 -14.71 -9.06 -12.83
N ILE A 117 -14.80 -10.38 -13.04
CA ILE A 117 -13.60 -11.23 -13.08
C ILE A 117 -12.80 -10.86 -14.33
N THR A 118 -11.60 -10.31 -14.13
CA THR A 118 -10.61 -10.07 -15.19
C THR A 118 -9.55 -11.16 -15.20
N GLU A 119 -8.77 -11.25 -16.27
CA GLU A 119 -7.69 -12.23 -16.37
C GLU A 119 -6.57 -11.93 -15.34
N ASN A 120 -6.11 -10.68 -15.29
CA ASN A 120 -5.03 -10.23 -14.44
C ASN A 120 -5.34 -8.87 -13.80
N SER A 121 -4.52 -8.47 -12.83
CA SER A 121 -4.58 -7.16 -12.19
C SER A 121 -3.21 -6.76 -11.65
N PRO A 122 -2.91 -5.44 -11.59
CA PRO A 122 -1.69 -4.96 -10.98
C PRO A 122 -1.51 -5.39 -9.53
N ILE A 123 -0.25 -5.61 -9.16
CA ILE A 123 0.18 -5.94 -7.81
C ILE A 123 0.77 -4.69 -7.16
N LEU A 124 0.17 -4.28 -6.05
CA LEU A 124 0.64 -3.20 -5.19
C LEU A 124 1.57 -3.73 -4.11
N ASN A 125 2.54 -2.91 -3.70
CA ASN A 125 3.20 -3.07 -2.41
C ASN A 125 2.65 -2.03 -1.43
N TYR A 126 2.05 -2.48 -0.32
CA TYR A 126 1.30 -1.59 0.57
C TYR A 126 2.13 -0.95 1.68
N THR A 127 3.37 -1.37 1.96
CA THR A 127 4.27 -0.57 2.84
C THR A 127 4.73 0.72 2.18
N LEU A 128 4.93 0.71 0.86
CA LEU A 128 5.51 1.83 0.13
C LEU A 128 4.47 2.85 -0.38
N ARG A 129 3.25 2.84 0.17
CA ARG A 129 2.13 3.72 -0.22
C ARG A 129 1.72 3.53 -1.67
N ASP A 130 1.06 2.42 -1.95
CA ASP A 130 0.25 2.21 -3.16
C ASP A 130 1.03 2.27 -4.48
N GLU A 131 2.30 1.87 -4.47
CA GLU A 131 3.08 1.72 -5.69
C GLU A 131 2.78 0.37 -6.33
N ILE A 132 2.32 0.41 -7.59
CA ILE A 132 2.27 -0.77 -8.45
C ILE A 132 3.71 -1.27 -8.63
N ARG A 133 3.96 -2.50 -8.21
CA ARG A 133 5.26 -3.18 -8.30
C ARG A 133 5.34 -4.19 -9.43
N TYR A 134 4.19 -4.76 -9.79
CA TYR A 134 4.08 -5.66 -10.92
C TYR A 134 2.78 -5.40 -11.65
N SER A 135 2.78 -5.58 -12.96
CA SER A 135 1.59 -5.43 -13.80
C SER A 135 0.62 -6.61 -13.66
N SER A 136 1.11 -7.78 -13.21
CA SER A 136 0.32 -8.99 -12.99
C SER A 136 0.97 -9.94 -11.97
N LEU A 137 0.21 -10.93 -11.49
CA LEU A 137 0.77 -11.98 -10.64
C LEU A 137 1.71 -12.91 -11.44
N THR A 138 1.41 -13.15 -12.72
CA THR A 138 2.28 -13.93 -13.61
C THR A 138 3.66 -13.30 -13.68
N ASN A 139 3.77 -11.99 -13.96
CA ASN A 139 5.06 -11.32 -14.06
C ASN A 139 5.80 -11.31 -12.73
N MET A 140 5.08 -11.06 -11.63
CA MET A 140 5.63 -11.13 -10.28
C MET A 140 6.30 -12.48 -10.02
N MET A 141 5.62 -13.59 -10.31
CA MET A 141 6.13 -14.93 -10.09
C MET A 141 7.25 -15.31 -11.06
N GLN A 142 7.17 -14.92 -12.33
CA GLN A 142 8.27 -15.14 -13.28
C GLN A 142 9.56 -14.42 -12.84
N CYS A 143 9.44 -13.16 -12.42
CA CYS A 143 10.54 -12.37 -11.88
C CYS A 143 11.16 -13.03 -10.65
N ILE A 144 10.34 -13.45 -9.69
CA ILE A 144 10.82 -14.09 -8.46
C ILE A 144 11.49 -15.44 -8.74
N ALA A 145 10.95 -16.24 -9.66
CA ALA A 145 11.56 -17.49 -10.09
C ALA A 145 12.96 -17.27 -10.71
N GLU A 146 13.09 -16.29 -11.62
CA GLU A 146 14.38 -15.97 -12.22
C GLU A 146 15.38 -15.41 -11.19
N CYS A 147 14.91 -14.62 -10.21
CA CYS A 147 15.76 -14.15 -9.12
C CYS A 147 16.40 -15.31 -8.34
N TYR A 148 15.66 -16.39 -8.08
CA TYR A 148 16.22 -17.57 -7.40
C TYR A 148 17.19 -18.37 -8.28
N GLU A 149 16.89 -18.52 -9.57
CA GLU A 149 17.71 -19.30 -10.50
C GLU A 149 19.04 -18.63 -10.85
N THR A 150 19.06 -17.31 -10.84
CA THR A 150 20.25 -16.49 -11.15
C THR A 150 21.07 -16.15 -9.90
N GLY A 151 20.59 -16.50 -8.71
CA GLY A 151 21.22 -16.18 -7.44
C GLY A 151 21.01 -14.73 -6.98
N ALA A 152 20.09 -13.99 -7.61
CA ALA A 152 19.68 -12.68 -7.12
C ALA A 152 19.00 -12.79 -5.75
N TYR A 153 18.20 -13.84 -5.53
CA TYR A 153 17.73 -14.28 -4.23
C TYR A 153 18.47 -15.54 -3.82
N TYR A 154 19.02 -15.56 -2.61
CA TYR A 154 19.82 -16.67 -2.12
C TYR A 154 19.73 -16.78 -0.60
N ILE A 155 20.26 -17.88 -0.05
CA ILE A 155 20.44 -18.08 1.38
C ILE A 155 21.93 -17.99 1.69
N ASP A 156 22.28 -17.19 2.68
CA ASP A 156 23.67 -17.07 3.12
C ASP A 156 24.10 -18.19 4.08
N GLU A 157 25.34 -18.13 4.53
CA GLU A 157 25.91 -19.12 5.46
C GLU A 157 25.17 -19.20 6.81
N SER A 158 24.44 -18.15 7.19
CA SER A 158 23.65 -18.10 8.42
C SER A 158 22.30 -18.78 8.26
N GLY A 159 21.91 -19.11 7.02
CA GLY A 159 20.59 -19.65 6.71
C GLY A 159 19.54 -18.58 6.43
N ASP A 160 19.93 -17.30 6.32
CA ASP A 160 19.00 -16.20 6.11
C ASP A 160 18.81 -15.89 4.63
N PHE A 161 17.59 -15.48 4.24
CA PHE A 161 17.36 -14.95 2.90
C PHE A 161 18.12 -13.64 2.70
N LYS A 162 18.86 -13.56 1.59
CA LYS A 162 19.56 -12.37 1.12
C LYS A 162 19.17 -12.06 -0.33
N LYS A 163 19.44 -10.82 -0.71
CA LYS A 163 19.18 -10.28 -2.05
C LYS A 163 20.40 -9.54 -2.56
N ASP A 164 20.86 -9.91 -3.75
CA ASP A 164 21.65 -9.02 -4.59
C ASP A 164 20.71 -7.99 -5.21
N ALA A 165 20.73 -6.79 -4.65
CA ALA A 165 19.82 -5.74 -5.07
C ALA A 165 20.04 -5.31 -6.52
N ILE A 166 21.27 -5.31 -7.03
CA ILE A 166 21.56 -4.87 -8.41
C ILE A 166 21.02 -5.91 -9.38
N LEU A 167 21.33 -7.18 -9.15
CA LEU A 167 20.87 -8.26 -10.01
C LEU A 167 19.34 -8.40 -9.97
N ALA A 168 18.72 -8.38 -8.79
CA ALA A 168 17.27 -8.46 -8.65
C ALA A 168 16.56 -7.30 -9.37
N ASN A 169 17.14 -6.10 -9.32
CA ASN A 169 16.59 -4.94 -10.02
C ASN A 169 16.69 -5.07 -11.54
N SER A 170 17.80 -5.64 -12.05
CA SER A 170 17.96 -5.92 -13.48
C SER A 170 16.97 -6.98 -14.00
N ILE A 171 16.62 -7.96 -13.17
CA ILE A 171 15.60 -8.96 -13.50
C ILE A 171 14.21 -8.34 -13.46
N LEU A 172 13.92 -7.51 -12.44
CA LEU A 172 12.67 -6.76 -12.37
C LEU A 172 12.45 -5.92 -13.64
N GLN A 173 13.48 -5.20 -14.13
CA GLN A 173 13.42 -4.43 -15.38
C GLN A 173 13.02 -5.27 -16.60
N LYS A 174 13.42 -6.54 -16.65
CA LYS A 174 13.09 -7.44 -17.76
C LYS A 174 11.59 -7.76 -17.81
N TYR A 175 10.96 -7.95 -16.64
CA TYR A 175 9.56 -8.34 -16.51
C TYR A 175 8.61 -7.16 -16.38
N GLU A 176 9.10 -6.08 -15.80
CA GLU A 176 8.36 -4.85 -15.55
C GLU A 176 9.14 -3.66 -16.08
N PRO A 177 9.42 -3.63 -17.41
CA PRO A 177 10.19 -2.54 -17.99
C PRO A 177 9.51 -1.21 -17.63
N GLU A 178 8.21 -1.09 -17.84
CA GLU A 178 7.45 0.15 -17.64
C GLU A 178 7.43 0.67 -16.18
N LEU A 179 7.64 -0.20 -15.18
CA LEU A 179 7.65 0.19 -13.75
C LEU A 179 9.01 0.70 -13.27
N HIS A 180 10.07 0.56 -14.07
CA HIS A 180 11.42 0.85 -13.60
C HIS A 180 11.81 2.34 -13.53
N TYR A 181 10.95 3.23 -14.01
CA TYR A 181 11.42 4.55 -14.45
C TYR A 181 11.14 5.71 -13.49
N ILE A 182 11.21 5.48 -12.17
CA ILE A 182 11.23 6.59 -11.21
C ILE A 182 12.63 7.24 -11.14
N ALA A 183 13.71 6.49 -11.40
CA ALA A 183 15.08 7.01 -11.30
C ALA A 183 15.62 7.71 -12.56
N GLU A 184 15.13 7.34 -13.75
CA GLU A 184 15.57 7.90 -15.05
C GLU A 184 14.51 8.77 -15.74
N ALA A 185 13.49 9.20 -14.99
CA ALA A 185 12.45 10.03 -15.57
C ALA A 185 13.00 11.37 -16.07
N ARG A 186 12.66 11.72 -17.31
CA ARG A 186 12.84 13.09 -17.78
C ARG A 186 11.77 13.96 -17.15
N PHE A 187 12.15 15.13 -16.66
CA PHE A 187 11.22 16.13 -16.17
C PHE A 187 11.14 17.30 -17.15
N GLU A 188 9.93 17.75 -17.42
CA GLU A 188 9.65 19.01 -18.10
C GLU A 188 8.97 19.95 -17.11
N VAL A 189 9.48 21.18 -17.01
CA VAL A 189 8.93 22.20 -16.11
C VAL A 189 8.52 23.40 -16.93
N ILE A 190 7.22 23.69 -16.93
CA ILE A 190 6.64 24.85 -17.58
C ILE A 190 6.27 25.86 -16.50
N ASN A 191 6.90 27.03 -16.54
CA ASN A 191 6.56 28.14 -15.64
C ASN A 191 5.38 28.92 -16.21
N VAL A 192 4.37 29.16 -15.37
CA VAL A 192 3.15 29.90 -15.73
C VAL A 192 3.28 31.36 -15.25
N PRO A 193 2.75 32.36 -15.97
CA PRO A 193 2.88 33.77 -15.59
C PRO A 193 2.34 34.15 -14.20
N ASP A 194 1.43 33.36 -13.63
CA ASP A 194 0.90 33.55 -12.27
C ASP A 194 1.86 33.06 -11.17
N GLY A 195 3.04 32.54 -11.57
CA GLY A 195 4.07 31.98 -10.71
C GLY A 195 3.87 30.49 -10.39
N SER A 196 2.82 29.84 -10.91
CA SER A 196 2.67 28.39 -10.81
C SER A 196 3.60 27.65 -11.79
N GLN A 197 3.79 26.36 -11.57
CA GLN A 197 4.60 25.48 -12.40
C GLN A 197 3.80 24.24 -12.79
N VAL A 198 3.91 23.81 -14.03
CA VAL A 198 3.45 22.48 -14.46
C VAL A 198 4.70 21.62 -14.62
N ILE A 199 4.76 20.53 -13.87
CA ILE A 199 5.85 19.55 -13.92
C ILE A 199 5.30 18.28 -14.54
N THR A 200 5.83 17.89 -15.69
CA THR A 200 5.49 16.61 -16.32
C THR A 200 6.69 15.68 -16.22
N LYS A 201 6.45 14.48 -15.70
CA LYS A 201 7.39 13.39 -15.58
C LYS A 201 7.15 12.41 -16.71
N TYR A 202 8.18 12.14 -17.50
CA TYR A 202 8.15 11.23 -18.64
C TYR A 202 8.96 9.96 -18.37
N HIS A 203 8.51 8.88 -18.96
CA HIS A 203 9.25 7.66 -19.24
C HIS A 203 10.39 7.95 -20.23
N SER A 204 11.41 7.09 -20.25
CA SER A 204 12.51 7.16 -21.23
C SER A 204 12.02 7.10 -22.68
N ASP A 205 10.91 6.39 -22.92
CA ASP A 205 10.23 6.27 -24.22
C ASP A 205 9.16 7.37 -24.46
N ASP A 206 9.28 8.52 -23.79
CA ASP A 206 8.39 9.70 -23.94
C ASP A 206 6.91 9.51 -23.55
N HIS A 207 6.55 8.41 -22.90
CA HIS A 207 5.24 8.26 -22.25
C HIS A 207 5.13 9.13 -21.00
N ILE A 208 3.98 9.77 -20.75
CA ILE A 208 3.75 10.55 -19.53
C ILE A 208 3.51 9.58 -18.37
N LEU A 209 4.21 9.77 -17.25
CA LEU A 209 4.04 9.01 -16.02
C LEU A 209 3.25 9.80 -14.99
N GLU A 210 3.53 11.10 -14.87
CA GLU A 210 2.90 11.98 -13.89
C GLU A 210 2.89 13.42 -14.40
N THR A 211 1.82 14.16 -14.11
CA THR A 211 1.75 15.60 -14.31
C THR A 211 1.32 16.26 -13.01
N SER A 212 2.10 17.21 -12.51
CA SER A 212 1.81 17.95 -11.29
C SER A 212 1.70 19.44 -11.59
N VAL A 213 0.65 20.10 -11.10
CA VAL A 213 0.54 21.56 -11.10
C VAL A 213 0.89 22.07 -9.71
N ILE A 214 1.97 22.84 -9.59
CA ILE A 214 2.47 23.40 -8.35
C ILE A 214 2.15 24.89 -8.30
N SER A 215 1.47 25.34 -7.25
CA SER A 215 1.21 26.76 -7.00
C SER A 215 2.50 27.57 -6.81
N ASN A 216 2.40 28.90 -6.95
CA ASN A 216 3.50 29.83 -6.63
C ASN A 216 4.00 29.76 -5.17
N LYS A 217 3.25 29.11 -4.27
CA LYS A 217 3.63 28.86 -2.88
C LYS A 217 4.29 27.48 -2.68
N GLY A 218 4.48 26.69 -3.74
CA GLY A 218 5.09 25.36 -3.67
C GLY A 218 4.11 24.21 -3.35
N ASN A 219 2.82 24.50 -3.16
CA ASN A 219 1.81 23.47 -2.91
C ASN A 219 1.35 22.82 -4.22
N ILE A 220 1.19 21.50 -4.24
CA ILE A 220 0.58 20.77 -5.37
C ILE A 220 -0.93 21.09 -5.41
N LYS A 221 -1.38 21.71 -6.50
CA LYS A 221 -2.79 21.99 -6.81
C LYS A 221 -3.46 20.84 -7.55
N GLU A 222 -2.71 20.16 -8.40
CA GLU A 222 -3.21 19.08 -9.23
C GLU A 222 -2.09 18.05 -9.41
N LEU A 223 -2.44 16.77 -9.42
CA LEU A 223 -1.54 15.65 -9.62
C LEU A 223 -2.28 14.61 -10.45
N THR A 224 -1.81 14.33 -11.65
CA THR A 224 -2.34 13.25 -12.49
C THR A 224 -1.26 12.20 -12.65
N ARG A 225 -1.55 10.95 -12.33
CA ARG A 225 -0.67 9.80 -12.61
C ARG A 225 -1.24 8.98 -13.74
N TYR A 226 -0.32 8.40 -14.50
CA TYR A 226 -0.63 7.60 -15.68
C TYR A 226 0.01 6.23 -15.57
N PHE A 227 -0.66 5.22 -16.10
CA PHE A 227 -0.15 3.87 -16.29
C PHE A 227 -0.52 3.45 -17.71
N GLN A 228 0.45 3.03 -18.50
CA GLN A 228 0.25 2.63 -19.91
C GLN A 228 -0.49 3.68 -20.74
N GLY A 229 -0.18 4.96 -20.51
CA GLY A 229 -0.80 6.10 -21.21
C GLY A 229 -2.25 6.40 -20.80
N ARG A 230 -2.81 5.67 -19.83
CA ARG A 230 -4.13 5.94 -19.26
C ARG A 230 -3.98 6.66 -17.93
N VAL A 231 -4.85 7.61 -17.64
CA VAL A 231 -4.93 8.20 -16.29
C VAL A 231 -5.30 7.08 -15.33
N VAL A 232 -4.62 7.02 -14.19
CA VAL A 232 -4.91 6.06 -13.12
C VAL A 232 -5.29 6.75 -11.82
N GLU A 233 -4.78 7.95 -11.62
CA GLU A 233 -5.09 8.81 -10.49
C GLU A 233 -5.08 10.27 -10.98
N HIS A 234 -6.00 11.07 -10.48
CA HIS A 234 -6.09 12.49 -10.69
C HIS A 234 -6.55 13.14 -9.39
N ARG A 235 -5.61 13.78 -8.70
CA ARG A 235 -5.82 14.47 -7.44
C ARG A 235 -5.85 15.97 -7.68
N THR A 236 -6.91 16.63 -7.25
CA THR A 236 -6.98 18.08 -7.13
C THR A 236 -6.94 18.49 -5.67
N SER A 237 -6.22 19.54 -5.34
CA SER A 237 -6.13 20.11 -3.99
C SER A 237 -6.25 21.63 -4.07
N SER A 238 -7.19 22.21 -3.34
CA SER A 238 -7.32 23.66 -3.20
C SER A 238 -7.16 24.07 -1.74
N TYR A 239 -6.25 25.03 -1.52
CA TYR A 239 -5.98 25.62 -0.21
C TYR A 239 -6.35 27.11 -0.27
N GLU A 240 -7.45 27.51 0.36
CA GLU A 240 -7.78 28.93 0.50
C GLU A 240 -7.35 29.43 1.88
N VAL A 241 -6.39 30.36 1.91
CA VAL A 241 -5.86 30.95 3.14
C VAL A 241 -6.36 32.38 3.27
N ALA A 242 -7.56 32.49 3.82
CA ALA A 242 -8.09 33.58 4.64
C ALA A 242 -9.47 33.10 5.16
N ASP A 243 -9.45 32.12 6.08
CA ASP A 243 -10.57 31.57 6.88
C ASP A 243 -11.20 30.22 6.43
N PHE A 244 -10.66 29.08 6.89
CA PHE A 244 -9.90 28.11 6.08
C PHE A 244 -10.79 26.95 5.56
N TYR A 245 -10.75 26.69 4.26
CA TYR A 245 -11.27 25.48 3.60
C TYR A 245 -10.10 24.74 2.92
N SER A 246 -10.00 23.44 3.21
CA SER A 246 -9.09 22.46 2.60
C SER A 246 -9.97 21.51 1.79
N TYR A 247 -9.88 21.56 0.47
CA TYR A 247 -10.57 20.60 -0.39
C TYR A 247 -9.54 19.75 -1.11
N ARG A 248 -9.69 18.43 -0.96
CA ARG A 248 -8.94 17.45 -1.73
C ARG A 248 -9.95 16.58 -2.46
N CYS A 249 -9.79 16.47 -3.77
CA CYS A 249 -10.49 15.51 -4.58
C CYS A 249 -9.47 14.51 -5.12
N ASP A 250 -9.71 13.23 -4.96
CA ASP A 250 -8.89 12.15 -5.50
C ASP A 250 -9.76 11.34 -6.48
N GLU A 251 -9.46 11.39 -7.77
CA GLU A 251 -10.14 10.62 -8.82
C GLU A 251 -9.25 9.46 -9.26
N TYR A 252 -9.74 8.22 -9.21
CA TYR A 252 -9.01 7.03 -9.64
C TYR A 252 -9.69 6.43 -10.88
N TRP A 253 -8.87 6.07 -11.86
CA TRP A 253 -9.31 5.69 -13.21
C TRP A 253 -8.84 4.29 -13.63
N LEU A 254 -8.16 3.57 -12.73
CA LEU A 254 -7.54 2.26 -13.01
C LEU A 254 -8.53 1.18 -13.47
N ASN A 255 -9.81 1.23 -13.08
CA ASN A 255 -10.79 0.16 -13.37
C ASN A 255 -12.26 0.64 -13.47
N ASP A 256 -12.48 1.88 -13.92
CA ASP A 256 -13.74 2.66 -14.03
C ASP A 256 -13.66 3.94 -13.19
N TYR A 257 -14.32 5.02 -13.66
CA TYR A 257 -14.23 6.36 -13.07
C TYR A 257 -14.75 6.37 -11.64
N VAL A 258 -13.83 6.46 -10.68
CA VAL A 258 -14.14 6.66 -9.26
C VAL A 258 -13.63 8.00 -8.81
N LYS A 259 -14.54 8.89 -8.42
CA LYS A 259 -14.23 10.17 -7.78
C LYS A 259 -14.42 10.03 -6.28
N ASP A 260 -13.40 10.37 -5.50
CA ASP A 260 -13.47 10.63 -4.06
C ASP A 260 -13.33 12.13 -3.81
N GLU A 261 -14.24 12.69 -3.03
CA GLU A 261 -14.24 14.10 -2.67
C GLU A 261 -14.14 14.22 -1.16
N ARG A 262 -13.03 14.77 -0.66
CA ARG A 262 -12.81 15.06 0.75
C ARG A 262 -12.86 16.56 1.00
N PHE A 263 -13.82 16.96 1.82
CA PHE A 263 -13.97 18.34 2.29
C PHE A 263 -13.50 18.46 3.73
N GLU A 264 -12.55 19.35 3.98
CA GLU A 264 -12.10 19.71 5.32
C GLU A 264 -12.30 21.21 5.54
N VAL A 265 -13.00 21.56 6.61
CA VAL A 265 -13.29 22.96 6.95
C VAL A 265 -12.75 23.23 8.35
N GLU A 266 -11.82 24.17 8.46
CA GLU A 266 -11.21 24.54 9.75
C GLU A 266 -11.71 25.92 10.19
N TYR A 267 -12.56 25.94 11.23
CA TYR A 267 -12.99 27.18 11.87
C TYR A 267 -12.11 27.47 13.09
N GLN A 268 -11.63 28.72 13.20
CA GLN A 268 -10.66 29.21 14.19
C GLN A 268 -10.97 28.88 15.67
N TYR A 269 -12.20 28.49 16.04
CA TYR A 269 -12.55 28.20 17.44
C TYR A 269 -13.43 26.96 17.67
N LYS A 270 -13.79 26.20 16.62
CA LYS A 270 -14.54 24.95 16.73
C LYS A 270 -14.26 24.09 15.51
N CYS A 271 -13.48 23.03 15.69
CA CYS A 271 -13.26 22.03 14.65
C CYS A 271 -14.57 21.23 14.53
N VAL A 272 -15.46 21.66 13.63
CA VAL A 272 -16.64 20.93 13.19
C VAL A 272 -16.22 20.26 11.89
N MET A 273 -15.79 19.01 11.98
CA MET A 273 -15.27 18.29 10.82
C MET A 273 -16.36 17.38 10.29
N SER A 274 -17.16 17.88 9.36
CA SER A 274 -17.93 16.98 8.50
C SER A 274 -17.02 16.52 7.37
N LYS A 275 -16.29 15.42 7.59
CA LYS A 275 -15.64 14.71 6.50
C LYS A 275 -16.77 14.02 5.73
N ILE A 276 -17.05 14.51 4.54
CA ILE A 276 -17.93 13.85 3.58
C ILE A 276 -17.00 13.13 2.62
N GLU A 277 -17.21 11.84 2.43
CA GLU A 277 -16.60 11.04 1.37
C GLU A 277 -17.71 10.62 0.41
N ARG A 278 -17.52 10.87 -0.88
CA ARG A 278 -18.46 10.45 -1.92
C ARG A 278 -17.72 9.56 -2.89
N ARG A 279 -18.30 8.40 -3.18
CA ARG A 279 -17.77 7.45 -4.16
C ARG A 279 -18.69 7.39 -5.36
N TYR A 280 -18.15 7.75 -6.52
CA TYR A 280 -18.82 7.58 -7.80
C TYR A 280 -18.29 6.32 -8.49
N ILE A 281 -19.12 5.63 -9.28
CA ILE A 281 -18.68 4.57 -10.21
C ILE A 281 -19.42 4.83 -11.52
N ASN A 282 -18.70 4.97 -12.62
CA ASN A 282 -19.26 5.29 -13.94
C ASN A 282 -20.16 6.55 -13.92
N GLY A 283 -19.72 7.55 -13.15
CA GLY A 283 -20.43 8.83 -12.97
C GLY A 283 -21.66 8.78 -12.06
N MET A 284 -22.04 7.61 -11.54
CA MET A 284 -23.15 7.45 -10.60
C MET A 284 -22.64 7.42 -9.15
N LEU A 285 -23.23 8.21 -8.26
CA LEU A 285 -22.95 8.15 -6.82
C LEU A 285 -23.38 6.78 -6.27
N LYS A 286 -22.42 6.00 -5.76
CA LYS A 286 -22.66 4.68 -5.17
C LYS A 286 -22.69 4.71 -3.65
N GLN A 287 -21.89 5.59 -3.05
CA GLN A 287 -21.74 5.66 -1.61
C GLN A 287 -21.47 7.11 -1.19
N GLU A 288 -22.13 7.56 -0.13
CA GLU A 288 -21.80 8.80 0.56
C GLU A 288 -21.65 8.46 2.04
N ILE A 289 -20.47 8.74 2.59
CA ILE A 289 -20.18 8.57 4.01
C ILE A 289 -20.01 9.96 4.60
N ILE A 290 -20.94 10.32 5.48
CA ILE A 290 -20.82 11.52 6.30
C ILE A 290 -20.24 11.05 7.63
N HIS A 291 -18.95 11.31 7.84
CA HIS A 291 -18.30 11.00 9.10
C HIS A 291 -18.90 11.92 10.16
N PRO A 292 -19.53 11.37 11.23
CA PRO A 292 -20.04 12.20 12.30
C PRO A 292 -18.87 12.92 12.96
N ASP A 293 -19.11 14.15 13.42
CA ASP A 293 -18.12 14.92 14.17
C ASP A 293 -17.53 14.05 15.28
N LYS A 294 -16.28 13.60 15.13
CA LYS A 294 -15.53 13.07 16.28
C LYS A 294 -15.15 14.30 17.10
N PRO A 295 -15.74 14.53 18.29
CA PRO A 295 -15.24 15.58 19.16
C PRO A 295 -13.77 15.26 19.39
N ARG A 296 -12.88 16.23 19.15
CA ARG A 296 -11.47 16.10 19.53
C ARG A 296 -11.47 15.56 20.95
N ASP A 297 -10.87 14.39 21.15
CA ASP A 297 -10.81 13.77 22.47
C ASP A 297 -9.94 14.67 23.34
N ARG A 298 -10.58 15.68 23.97
CA ARG A 298 -9.94 16.67 24.83
C ARG A 298 -9.32 15.99 26.03
N THR A 299 -9.64 14.72 26.27
CA THR A 299 -9.00 13.88 27.27
C THR A 299 -7.50 13.89 27.10
N LEU A 300 -6.95 13.73 25.89
CA LEU A 300 -5.48 13.72 25.69
C LEU A 300 -4.86 15.08 26.04
N LEU A 301 -5.49 16.18 25.61
CA LEU A 301 -4.99 17.54 25.82
C LEU A 301 -5.12 17.97 27.29
N ILE A 302 -6.22 17.61 27.95
CA ILE A 302 -6.41 17.76 29.40
C ILE A 302 -5.38 16.91 30.15
N PHE A 303 -5.12 15.67 29.71
CA PHE A 303 -4.14 14.78 30.32
C PHE A 303 -2.72 15.35 30.17
N THR A 304 -2.36 15.86 28.98
CA THR A 304 -1.06 16.52 28.76
C THR A 304 -0.92 17.76 29.64
N LEU A 305 -1.98 18.57 29.76
CA LEU A 305 -1.96 19.78 30.58
C LEU A 305 -1.84 19.47 32.08
N ILE A 306 -2.59 18.47 32.57
CA ILE A 306 -2.48 17.95 33.94
C ILE A 306 -1.09 17.38 34.18
N PHE A 307 -0.59 16.56 33.26
CA PHE A 307 0.72 15.92 33.41
C PHE A 307 1.85 16.95 33.45
N THR A 308 1.84 17.93 32.55
CA THR A 308 2.89 18.96 32.46
C THR A 308 2.82 20.00 33.57
N LEU A 309 1.63 20.47 33.94
CA LEU A 309 1.49 21.54 34.93
C LEU A 309 1.42 21.04 36.38
N LEU A 310 0.90 19.84 36.61
CA LEU A 310 0.69 19.31 37.97
C LEU A 310 1.64 18.18 38.31
N ILE A 311 1.81 17.19 37.43
CA ILE A 311 2.54 15.96 37.78
C ILE A 311 4.05 16.14 37.63
N LEU A 312 4.52 16.74 36.52
CA LEU A 312 5.95 16.90 36.23
C LEU A 312 6.71 17.73 37.29
N PRO A 313 6.17 18.84 37.84
CA PRO A 313 6.83 19.59 38.90
C PRO A 313 6.95 18.78 40.21
N ILE A 314 5.95 17.96 40.51
CA ILE A 314 5.95 17.08 41.70
C ILE A 314 7.06 16.03 41.56
N ILE A 315 7.15 15.38 40.40
CA ILE A 315 8.21 14.40 40.12
C ILE A 315 9.60 15.04 40.25
N ASN A 316 9.80 16.22 39.64
CA ASN A 316 11.07 16.95 39.74
C ASN A 316 11.43 17.33 41.19
N PHE A 317 10.44 17.73 41.99
CA PHE A 317 10.65 18.05 43.40
C PHE A 317 11.11 16.82 44.20
N PHE A 318 10.47 15.67 44.01
CA PHE A 318 10.87 14.43 44.68
C PHE A 318 12.24 13.93 44.21
N ALA A 319 12.57 14.06 42.92
CA ALA A 319 13.90 13.72 42.41
C ALA A 319 15.00 14.56 43.08
N ILE A 320 14.77 15.87 43.28
CA ILE A 320 15.70 16.75 43.98
C ILE A 320 15.88 16.33 45.45
N ILE A 321 14.79 15.96 46.14
CA ILE A 321 14.86 15.46 47.53
C ILE A 321 15.66 14.17 47.60
N PHE A 322 15.41 13.22 46.70
CA PHE A 322 16.07 11.92 46.69
C PHE A 322 17.58 12.05 46.42
N VAL A 323 17.98 12.91 45.48
CA VAL A 323 19.40 13.23 45.21
C VAL A 323 20.06 13.89 46.43
N ARG A 324 19.34 14.73 47.17
CA ARG A 324 19.87 15.33 48.40
C ARG A 324 20.02 14.33 49.55
N GLN A 325 19.10 13.38 49.70
CA GLN A 325 19.21 12.33 50.73
C GLN A 325 20.37 11.38 50.44
N THR A 326 20.49 10.90 49.20
CA THR A 326 21.58 9.99 48.80
C THR A 326 22.98 10.62 48.94
N ASN A 327 23.12 11.93 48.71
CA ASN A 327 24.37 12.63 48.95
C ASN A 327 24.68 12.88 50.44
N ARG A 328 23.68 12.81 51.32
CA ARG A 328 23.84 13.00 52.77
C ARG A 328 24.24 11.71 53.50
N GLU A 329 23.99 10.55 52.90
CA GLU A 329 24.45 9.25 53.41
C GLU A 329 25.86 8.88 52.92
N ARG A 330 26.39 9.60 51.92
CA ARG A 330 27.74 9.39 51.37
C ARG A 330 28.82 10.31 51.97
N ASN A 331 28.45 11.26 52.81
CA ASN A 331 29.34 12.11 53.60
C ASN A 331 29.09 11.86 55.08
#